data_AF-A0A525KMD6-F1
#
_entry.id   AF-A0A525KMD6-F1
#
_cell.length_a   1.000
_cell.length_b   1.000
_cell.length_c   1.000
_cell.angle_alpha   90.00
_cell.angle_beta   90.00
_cell.angle_gamma   90.00
#
_symmetry.space_group_name_H-M   'P 1'
#
loop_
_entity.id
_entity.type
_entity.pdbx_description
1 polymer ?
#
loop_
_entity_poly.entity_id
_entity_poly.type
_entity_poly.pdbx_seq_one_letter_code
_entity_poly.pdbx_strand_id
1 'polypeptide(L)'
;MMVGLRTALGLALSISAAALMASCDNGPSAVHSRASADTAAPAASSGSGASRSDDYRSNYASRGGGQDGGVDHRKDDVKLVEGKPVWAASRRYSAEDNAQRAFERNGEAFGARSIDQFIKKAHGFVDHPPAGTQTLTRANGDTLFYDPKGNVFAVASKDGAPRTMFKPDDGQAYWDKQKDREARSKIARRGRRSQDDET
;
A
#
# COMPACT_ATOMS: atom_id res chain seq x y z
N MET A 1 63.78 -7.06 -12.93
CA MET A 1 64.14 -7.27 -14.35
C MET A 1 62.88 -7.84 -15.01
N MET A 2 62.18 -7.28 -15.99
CA MET A 2 62.29 -6.17 -16.96
C MET A 2 60.90 -5.52 -17.04
N VAL A 3 60.73 -4.18 -16.95
CA VAL A 3 60.70 -3.20 -18.07
C VAL A 3 59.68 -3.58 -19.15
N GLY A 4 58.52 -2.91 -19.25
CA GLY A 4 58.27 -1.74 -20.11
C GLY A 4 57.34 -2.15 -21.28
N LEU A 5 56.59 -1.33 -22.01
CA LEU A 5 56.60 0.11 -22.22
C LEU A 5 55.41 0.51 -23.15
N ARG A 6 54.63 1.53 -22.75
CA ARG A 6 54.03 2.65 -23.54
C ARG A 6 52.98 2.50 -24.67
N THR A 7 52.11 3.53 -24.65
CA THR A 7 51.49 4.31 -25.78
C THR A 7 50.36 3.65 -26.58
N ALA A 8 49.30 4.33 -27.05
CA ALA A 8 48.93 5.74 -27.05
C ALA A 8 47.41 5.91 -27.33
N LEU A 9 46.88 7.05 -26.85
CA LEU A 9 45.96 8.00 -27.49
C LEU A 9 44.98 7.49 -28.58
N GLY A 10 43.68 7.62 -28.30
CA GLY A 10 42.62 7.66 -29.30
C GLY A 10 41.54 8.67 -28.89
N LEU A 11 41.54 9.84 -29.54
CA LEU A 11 40.45 10.82 -29.54
C LEU A 11 39.12 10.15 -29.91
N ALA A 12 38.04 10.44 -29.17
CA ALA A 12 36.69 10.25 -29.68
C ALA A 12 35.69 11.26 -29.08
N LEU A 13 35.34 12.21 -29.95
CA LEU A 13 34.07 12.91 -30.11
C LEU A 13 33.28 13.35 -28.86
N SER A 14 33.34 14.67 -28.65
CA SER A 14 32.22 15.49 -28.21
C SER A 14 30.96 15.24 -29.06
N ILE A 15 29.89 14.76 -28.45
CA ILE A 15 28.52 14.90 -28.97
C ILE A 15 27.72 15.64 -27.90
N SER A 16 27.56 16.94 -28.12
CA SER A 16 26.53 17.75 -27.49
C SER A 16 25.18 17.32 -28.05
N ALA A 17 24.31 16.82 -27.19
CA ALA A 17 22.87 16.76 -27.45
C ALA A 17 22.15 17.28 -26.20
N ALA A 18 21.99 18.60 -26.14
CA ALA A 18 21.10 19.24 -25.17
C ALA A 18 19.66 18.93 -25.61
N ALA A 19 19.01 18.00 -24.91
CA ALA A 19 17.58 17.78 -25.05
C ALA A 19 16.84 18.96 -24.42
N LEU A 20 16.18 19.75 -25.25
CA LEU A 20 15.25 20.79 -24.83
C LEU A 20 14.06 20.13 -24.14
N MET A 21 13.81 20.55 -22.90
CA MET A 21 12.62 20.23 -22.13
C MET A 21 11.40 20.82 -22.84
N ALA A 22 10.63 19.97 -23.55
CA ALA A 22 9.26 20.28 -23.91
C ALA A 22 8.40 20.06 -22.67
N SER A 23 8.10 21.15 -21.95
CA SER A 23 7.08 21.17 -20.92
C SER A 23 5.73 20.93 -21.58
N CYS A 24 5.11 19.78 -21.30
CA CYS A 24 3.67 19.65 -21.49
C CYS A 24 2.99 20.56 -20.46
N ASP A 25 2.54 21.70 -20.96
CA ASP A 25 1.63 22.63 -20.31
C ASP A 25 0.38 21.86 -19.86
N ASN A 26 0.27 21.60 -18.56
CA ASN A 26 -0.99 21.17 -17.96
C ASN A 26 -1.81 22.45 -17.79
N GLY A 27 -2.59 22.77 -18.81
CA GLY A 27 -3.38 23.99 -18.88
C GLY A 27 -4.28 24.17 -17.65
N PRO A 28 -4.56 25.42 -17.22
CA PRO A 28 -5.39 25.69 -16.07
C PRO A 28 -6.80 25.19 -16.32
N SER A 29 -7.20 24.13 -15.61
CA SER A 29 -8.61 23.76 -15.50
C SER A 29 -9.35 24.92 -14.84
N ALA A 30 -10.02 25.72 -15.68
CA ALA A 30 -10.86 26.83 -15.27
C ALA A 30 -12.07 26.29 -14.49
N VAL A 31 -11.96 26.26 -13.17
CA VAL A 31 -13.15 26.29 -12.32
C VAL A 31 -13.80 27.66 -12.51
N HIS A 32 -15.01 27.67 -13.05
CA HIS A 32 -15.81 28.89 -13.11
C HIS A 32 -16.23 29.27 -11.69
N SER A 33 -15.44 30.13 -11.06
CA SER A 33 -15.89 30.92 -9.93
C SER A 33 -16.93 31.90 -10.45
N ARG A 34 -18.21 31.54 -10.34
CA ARG A 34 -19.30 32.47 -10.57
C ARG A 34 -19.26 33.50 -9.45
N ALA A 35 -18.57 34.61 -9.71
CA ALA A 35 -18.60 35.81 -8.89
C ALA A 35 -20.04 36.36 -8.86
N SER A 36 -20.48 36.75 -7.67
CA SER A 36 -21.72 37.48 -7.43
C SER A 36 -21.47 38.99 -7.51
N ALA A 37 -22.54 39.72 -7.85
CA ALA A 37 -22.74 41.18 -7.89
C ALA A 37 -22.00 41.91 -9.04
N ASP A 38 -22.64 42.70 -9.90
CA ASP A 38 -23.65 43.74 -9.64
C ASP A 38 -24.51 43.96 -10.90
N THR A 39 -25.81 44.26 -10.75
CA THR A 39 -26.63 45.20 -11.57
C THR A 39 -28.14 44.95 -11.36
N ALA A 40 -28.77 45.90 -10.67
CA ALA A 40 -30.12 46.47 -10.81
C ALA A 40 -31.38 45.58 -11.08
N ALA A 41 -32.38 45.79 -10.22
CA ALA A 41 -33.79 45.40 -10.34
C ALA A 41 -34.53 46.20 -11.46
N PRO A 42 -35.75 45.85 -11.93
CA PRO A 42 -36.96 45.81 -11.07
C PRO A 42 -38.05 44.75 -11.37
N ALA A 43 -38.98 44.66 -10.41
CA ALA A 43 -40.43 44.38 -10.51
C ALA A 43 -40.99 42.93 -10.44
N ALA A 44 -41.55 42.65 -9.24
CA ALA A 44 -42.87 42.07 -8.92
C ALA A 44 -43.32 40.71 -9.52
N SER A 45 -43.55 39.72 -8.65
CA SER A 45 -44.91 39.29 -8.27
C SER A 45 -44.89 38.21 -7.17
N SER A 46 -45.93 38.27 -6.34
CA SER A 46 -46.18 37.54 -5.11
C SER A 46 -46.45 36.04 -5.31
N GLY A 47 -46.00 35.20 -4.38
CA GLY A 47 -46.35 33.78 -4.36
C GLY A 47 -45.77 33.02 -3.17
N SER A 48 -46.56 32.96 -2.10
CA SER A 48 -46.51 32.09 -0.92
C SER A 48 -45.74 30.76 -1.02
N GLY A 49 -44.91 30.51 0.01
CA GLY A 49 -45.03 29.32 0.87
C GLY A 49 -44.30 28.03 0.46
N ALA A 50 -43.47 27.57 1.39
CA ALA A 50 -43.07 26.19 1.66
C ALA A 50 -41.78 25.63 0.99
N SER A 51 -40.89 25.19 1.89
CA SER A 51 -40.02 24.02 1.80
C SER A 51 -38.86 24.06 0.79
N ARG A 52 -37.64 24.25 1.30
CA ARG A 52 -36.69 23.19 1.74
C ARG A 52 -35.80 22.74 0.59
N SER A 53 -34.64 23.40 0.52
CA SER A 53 -33.33 22.75 0.55
C SER A 53 -33.28 21.24 0.22
N ASP A 54 -33.40 20.86 -1.05
CA ASP A 54 -33.08 19.49 -1.48
C ASP A 54 -32.15 19.42 -2.72
N ASP A 55 -31.92 20.54 -3.42
CA ASP A 55 -31.25 20.45 -4.73
C ASP A 55 -29.72 20.65 -4.68
N TYR A 56 -29.18 21.19 -3.58
CA TYR A 56 -27.73 21.32 -3.36
C TYR A 56 -27.10 20.09 -2.67
N ARG A 57 -27.90 19.11 -2.23
CA ARG A 57 -27.42 17.85 -1.62
C ARG A 57 -27.19 16.74 -2.64
N SER A 58 -27.30 16.99 -3.95
CA SER A 58 -27.23 15.90 -4.95
C SER A 58 -25.93 15.86 -5.77
N ASN A 59 -24.91 16.68 -5.46
CA ASN A 59 -23.65 16.68 -6.23
C ASN A 59 -22.36 16.46 -5.42
N TYR A 60 -22.47 16.17 -4.12
CA TYR A 60 -21.37 15.59 -3.33
C TYR A 60 -21.61 14.12 -2.93
N ALA A 61 -22.76 13.56 -3.33
CA ALA A 61 -23.12 12.15 -3.14
C ALA A 61 -22.73 11.25 -4.34
N SER A 62 -22.26 11.81 -5.46
CA SER A 62 -21.90 11.05 -6.66
C SER A 62 -20.39 10.96 -6.92
N ARG A 63 -19.54 11.41 -5.98
CA ARG A 63 -18.07 11.30 -6.08
C ARG A 63 -17.42 10.77 -4.81
N GLY A 64 -18.04 9.78 -4.17
CA GLY A 64 -17.45 9.13 -3.01
C GLY A 64 -18.36 8.05 -2.42
N GLY A 65 -18.13 6.81 -2.82
CA GLY A 65 -18.73 5.64 -2.19
C GLY A 65 -19.83 5.04 -3.05
N GLY A 66 -19.44 4.19 -4.00
CA GLY A 66 -20.36 3.20 -4.53
C GLY A 66 -20.94 2.42 -3.35
N GLN A 67 -22.26 2.54 -3.17
CA GLN A 67 -23.08 1.52 -2.55
C GLN A 67 -23.15 0.32 -3.51
N ASP A 68 -22.00 -0.30 -3.73
CA ASP A 68 -21.94 -1.73 -3.98
C ASP A 68 -21.39 -2.28 -2.66
N GLY A 69 -22.24 -2.93 -1.88
CA GLY A 69 -21.84 -3.56 -0.63
C GLY A 69 -20.93 -4.75 -0.93
N GLY A 70 -19.70 -4.47 -1.36
CA GLY A 70 -18.74 -5.49 -1.77
C GLY A 70 -18.61 -6.55 -0.68
N VAL A 71 -18.67 -7.81 -1.09
CA VAL A 71 -18.61 -8.97 -0.20
C VAL A 71 -17.35 -8.87 0.68
N ASP A 72 -17.51 -8.96 2.00
CA ASP A 72 -16.37 -8.96 2.94
C ASP A 72 -15.74 -10.36 2.96
N HIS A 73 -14.70 -10.53 2.14
CA HIS A 73 -14.02 -11.81 1.95
C HIS A 73 -13.29 -12.37 3.17
N ARG A 74 -13.22 -11.63 4.29
CA ARG A 74 -12.59 -12.14 5.52
C ARG A 74 -13.36 -13.29 6.17
N LYS A 75 -14.62 -13.48 5.79
CA LYS A 75 -15.50 -14.54 6.32
C LYS A 75 -15.64 -15.71 5.36
N ASP A 76 -15.00 -15.65 4.19
CA ASP A 76 -15.08 -16.72 3.20
C ASP A 76 -14.42 -17.99 3.76
N ASP A 77 -14.90 -19.15 3.31
CA ASP A 77 -14.25 -20.42 3.60
C ASP A 77 -12.93 -20.49 2.85
N VAL A 78 -11.83 -20.66 3.59
CA VAL A 78 -10.47 -20.67 3.05
C VAL A 78 -9.91 -22.08 3.06
N LYS A 79 -9.27 -22.49 1.96
CA LYS A 79 -8.52 -23.75 1.89
C LYS A 79 -7.45 -23.79 2.97
N LEU A 80 -7.18 -24.97 3.54
CA LEU A 80 -6.19 -25.12 4.58
C LEU A 80 -4.92 -25.83 4.07
N VAL A 81 -3.76 -25.38 4.54
CA VAL A 81 -2.45 -26.03 4.42
C VAL A 81 -2.01 -26.35 5.84
N GLU A 82 -1.84 -27.63 6.16
CA GLU A 82 -1.41 -28.08 7.50
C GLU A 82 -2.29 -27.52 8.64
N GLY A 83 -3.60 -27.41 8.38
CA GLY A 83 -4.59 -26.89 9.34
C GLY A 83 -4.65 -25.36 9.45
N LYS A 84 -3.82 -24.62 8.70
CA LYS A 84 -3.81 -23.15 8.65
C LYS A 84 -4.37 -22.65 7.32
N PRO A 85 -4.97 -21.45 7.24
CA PRO A 85 -5.43 -20.92 5.96
C PRO A 85 -4.29 -20.81 4.92
N VAL A 86 -4.57 -21.15 3.66
CA VAL A 86 -3.59 -21.06 2.54
C VAL A 86 -2.92 -19.69 2.48
N TRP A 87 -3.70 -18.64 2.75
CA TRP A 87 -3.28 -17.26 2.79
C TRP A 87 -4.29 -16.45 3.61
N ALA A 88 -3.91 -15.28 4.09
CA ALA A 88 -4.86 -14.41 4.78
C ALA A 88 -5.79 -13.69 3.79
N ALA A 89 -7.09 -13.83 4.00
CA ALA A 89 -8.09 -13.01 3.31
C ALA A 89 -8.05 -11.55 3.79
N SER A 90 -8.61 -10.66 2.97
CA SER A 90 -8.79 -9.25 3.28
C SER A 90 -10.24 -8.86 3.03
N ARG A 91 -10.65 -7.63 3.42
CA ARG A 91 -12.01 -7.17 3.16
C ARG A 91 -12.39 -7.16 1.67
N ARG A 92 -11.39 -7.03 0.80
CA ARG A 92 -11.59 -6.76 -0.63
C ARG A 92 -11.26 -7.95 -1.53
N TYR A 93 -10.57 -8.95 -1.00
CA TYR A 93 -9.99 -10.03 -1.79
C TYR A 93 -9.96 -11.30 -0.96
N SER A 94 -10.33 -12.41 -1.59
CA SER A 94 -10.22 -13.77 -1.07
C SER A 94 -8.78 -14.12 -0.69
N ALA A 95 -8.61 -15.24 0.01
CA ALA A 95 -7.28 -15.75 0.34
C ALA A 95 -6.49 -16.10 -0.93
N GLU A 96 -7.13 -16.78 -1.87
CA GLU A 96 -6.57 -17.21 -3.15
C GLU A 96 -6.14 -16.01 -3.99
N ASP A 97 -6.97 -14.97 -4.11
CA ASP A 97 -6.62 -13.76 -4.86
C ASP A 97 -5.45 -13.01 -4.22
N ASN A 98 -5.41 -12.94 -2.88
CA ASN A 98 -4.28 -12.32 -2.20
C ASN A 98 -2.99 -13.12 -2.40
N ALA A 99 -3.06 -14.45 -2.37
CA ALA A 99 -1.91 -15.32 -2.64
C ALA A 99 -1.41 -15.15 -4.08
N GLN A 100 -2.33 -15.16 -5.04
CA GLN A 100 -2.05 -14.91 -6.46
C GLN A 100 -1.30 -13.60 -6.67
N ARG A 101 -1.83 -12.49 -6.14
CA ARG A 101 -1.23 -11.16 -6.30
C ARG A 101 0.11 -11.03 -5.58
N ALA A 102 0.29 -11.72 -4.46
CA ALA A 102 1.57 -11.76 -3.77
C ALA A 102 2.60 -12.56 -4.57
N PHE A 103 2.20 -13.67 -5.19
CA PHE A 103 3.03 -14.47 -6.08
C PHE A 103 3.43 -13.68 -7.33
N GLU A 104 2.50 -13.03 -8.02
CA GLU A 104 2.78 -12.23 -9.22
C GLU A 104 3.82 -11.14 -8.95
N ARG A 105 3.72 -10.47 -7.79
CA ARG A 105 4.64 -9.38 -7.45
C ARG A 105 6.00 -9.86 -6.97
N ASN A 106 6.07 -10.98 -6.25
CA ASN A 106 7.26 -11.34 -5.47
C ASN A 106 7.80 -12.74 -5.76
N GLY A 107 7.04 -13.60 -6.43
CA GLY A 107 7.35 -15.03 -6.61
C GLY A 107 8.72 -15.28 -7.24
N GLU A 108 9.06 -14.49 -8.26
CA GLU A 108 10.36 -14.57 -8.94
C GLU A 108 11.53 -14.35 -7.99
N ALA A 109 11.43 -13.38 -7.07
CA ALA A 109 12.48 -13.07 -6.10
C ALA A 109 12.80 -14.24 -5.14
N PHE A 110 11.92 -15.24 -5.05
CA PHE A 110 12.08 -16.47 -4.27
C PHE A 110 12.26 -17.73 -5.13
N GLY A 111 12.42 -17.57 -6.45
CA GLY A 111 12.51 -18.67 -7.40
C GLY A 111 11.26 -19.55 -7.43
N ALA A 112 10.10 -19.00 -7.07
CA ALA A 112 8.84 -19.72 -7.18
C ALA A 112 8.35 -19.69 -8.63
N ARG A 113 8.08 -20.87 -9.21
CA ARG A 113 7.56 -21.01 -10.58
C ARG A 113 6.03 -21.18 -10.64
N SER A 114 5.39 -21.29 -9.48
CA SER A 114 3.94 -21.42 -9.34
C SER A 114 3.49 -20.83 -8.00
N ILE A 115 2.18 -20.55 -7.91
CA ILE A 115 1.55 -20.01 -6.71
C ILE A 115 1.73 -20.98 -5.53
N ASP A 116 1.51 -22.28 -5.74
CA ASP A 116 1.67 -23.29 -4.70
C ASP A 116 3.10 -23.35 -4.15
N GLN A 117 4.11 -23.22 -5.02
CA GLN A 117 5.52 -23.14 -4.59
C GLN A 117 5.78 -21.90 -3.73
N PHE A 118 5.15 -20.78 -4.08
CA PHE A 118 5.27 -19.54 -3.32
C PHE A 118 4.55 -19.61 -1.97
N ILE A 119 3.32 -20.15 -1.93
CA ILE A 119 2.57 -20.41 -0.70
C ILE A 119 3.39 -21.32 0.22
N LYS A 120 3.92 -22.43 -0.30
CA LYS A 120 4.76 -23.36 0.46
C LYS A 120 6.00 -22.68 1.05
N LYS A 121 6.67 -21.82 0.28
CA LYS A 121 7.83 -21.05 0.77
C LYS A 121 7.42 -20.04 1.85
N ALA A 122 6.28 -19.38 1.70
CA ALA A 122 5.78 -18.41 2.68
C ALA A 122 5.41 -19.07 4.00
N HIS A 123 4.66 -20.19 3.97
CA HIS A 123 4.38 -21.00 5.17
C HIS A 123 5.67 -21.53 5.79
N GLY A 124 6.58 -22.09 4.98
CA GLY A 124 7.86 -22.58 5.48
C GLY A 124 8.68 -21.51 6.21
N PHE A 125 8.72 -20.27 5.68
CA PHE A 125 9.41 -19.16 6.33
C PHE A 125 8.73 -18.70 7.63
N VAL A 126 7.39 -18.64 7.66
CA VAL A 126 6.63 -18.22 8.84
C VAL A 126 6.69 -19.26 9.96
N ASP A 127 6.62 -20.54 9.60
CA ASP A 127 6.57 -21.64 10.56
C ASP A 127 7.95 -22.03 11.08
N HIS A 128 8.96 -21.95 10.22
CA HIS A 128 10.34 -22.31 10.54
C HIS A 128 11.30 -21.19 10.09
N PRO A 129 11.21 -19.99 10.69
CA PRO A 129 12.05 -18.87 10.30
C PRO A 129 13.54 -19.19 10.52
N PRO A 130 14.44 -18.81 9.59
CA PRO A 130 15.88 -18.99 9.75
C PRO A 130 16.42 -18.36 11.04
N ALA A 131 17.49 -18.94 11.59
CA ALA A 131 18.14 -18.41 12.78
C ALA A 131 18.66 -16.97 12.54
N GLY A 132 18.28 -16.06 13.45
CA GLY A 132 18.54 -14.63 13.32
C GLY A 132 17.38 -13.81 12.74
N THR A 133 16.26 -14.45 12.40
CA THR A 133 15.03 -13.75 12.03
C THR A 133 14.53 -12.92 13.20
N GLN A 134 14.36 -11.62 12.97
CA GLN A 134 13.75 -10.69 13.90
C GLN A 134 12.23 -10.75 13.76
N THR A 135 11.51 -10.65 14.88
CA THR A 135 10.04 -10.71 14.89
C THR A 135 9.42 -9.56 15.67
N LEU A 136 8.20 -9.20 15.29
CA LEU A 136 7.39 -8.20 16.00
C LEU A 136 5.92 -8.56 15.90
N THR A 137 5.23 -8.71 17.03
CA THR A 137 3.79 -8.93 17.08
C THR A 137 3.03 -7.61 17.20
N ARG A 138 2.09 -7.39 16.30
CA ARG A 138 1.18 -6.24 16.27
C ARG A 138 0.03 -6.40 17.25
N ALA A 139 -0.65 -5.30 17.56
CA ALA A 139 -1.81 -5.30 18.45
C ALA A 139 -3.01 -6.10 17.92
N ASN A 140 -3.11 -6.33 16.61
CA ASN A 140 -4.14 -7.17 15.99
C ASN A 140 -3.80 -8.67 16.01
N GLY A 141 -2.65 -9.06 16.57
CA GLY A 141 -2.16 -10.43 16.61
C GLY A 141 -1.35 -10.87 15.38
N ASP A 142 -1.25 -10.03 14.33
CA ASP A 142 -0.35 -10.34 13.21
C ASP A 142 1.11 -10.30 13.69
N THR A 143 1.94 -11.20 13.16
CA THR A 143 3.38 -11.22 13.44
C THR A 143 4.15 -10.87 12.17
N LEU A 144 5.09 -9.93 12.30
CA LEU A 144 6.05 -9.58 11.25
C LEU A 144 7.33 -10.36 11.50
N PHE A 145 7.98 -10.73 10.41
CA PHE A 145 9.23 -11.48 10.38
C PHE A 145 10.19 -10.75 9.45
N TYR A 146 11.45 -10.62 9.85
CA TYR A 146 12.52 -10.12 9.00
C TYR A 146 13.79 -10.94 9.20
N ASP A 147 14.23 -11.63 8.15
CA ASP A 147 15.55 -12.28 8.10
C ASP A 147 16.57 -11.35 7.43
N PRO A 148 17.57 -10.83 8.17
CA PRO A 148 18.60 -9.96 7.60
C PRO A 148 19.51 -10.69 6.60
N LYS A 149 19.73 -12.01 6.75
CA LYS A 149 20.68 -12.75 5.91
C LYS A 149 20.10 -13.00 4.52
N GLY A 150 18.86 -13.50 4.44
CA GLY A 150 18.15 -13.70 3.19
C GLY A 150 17.47 -12.44 2.64
N ASN A 151 17.50 -11.35 3.42
CA ASN A 151 16.73 -10.13 3.19
C ASN A 151 15.25 -10.44 2.91
N VAL A 152 14.61 -11.22 3.79
CA VAL A 152 13.22 -11.66 3.61
C VAL A 152 12.35 -11.02 4.67
N PHE A 153 11.30 -10.33 4.22
CA PHE A 153 10.24 -9.82 5.08
C PHE A 153 8.95 -10.59 4.84
N ALA A 154 8.26 -10.97 5.92
CA ALA A 154 6.94 -11.56 5.84
C ALA A 154 6.02 -11.05 6.95
N VAL A 155 4.72 -11.21 6.74
CA VAL A 155 3.70 -11.00 7.77
C VAL A 155 2.78 -12.20 7.79
N ALA A 156 2.49 -12.73 8.97
CA ALA A 156 1.49 -13.77 9.17
C ALA A 156 0.35 -13.26 10.06
N SER A 157 -0.85 -13.80 9.85
CA SER A 157 -1.97 -13.57 10.77
C SER A 157 -1.73 -14.29 12.10
N LYS A 158 -2.55 -13.95 13.11
CA LYS A 158 -2.57 -14.67 14.39
C LYS A 158 -2.81 -16.18 14.25
N ASP A 159 -3.48 -16.60 13.17
CA ASP A 159 -3.82 -17.99 12.88
C ASP A 159 -2.72 -18.68 12.04
N GLY A 160 -1.58 -18.00 11.83
CA GLY A 160 -0.42 -18.51 11.09
C GLY A 160 -0.51 -18.36 9.57
N ALA A 161 -1.58 -17.78 9.03
CA ALA A 161 -1.73 -17.62 7.59
C ALA A 161 -0.83 -16.49 7.06
N PRO A 162 0.05 -16.73 6.06
CA PRO A 162 0.82 -15.68 5.43
C PRO A 162 -0.09 -14.59 4.83
N ARG A 163 0.26 -13.32 5.07
CA ARG A 163 -0.40 -12.16 4.44
C ARG A 163 0.46 -11.57 3.32
N THR A 164 1.78 -11.64 3.48
CA THR A 164 2.76 -11.18 2.48
C THR A 164 4.12 -11.81 2.75
N MET A 165 4.93 -11.94 1.69
CA MET A 165 6.35 -12.28 1.76
C MET A 165 7.06 -11.61 0.58
N PHE A 166 8.13 -10.85 0.83
CA PHE A 166 8.92 -10.16 -0.21
C PHE A 166 10.33 -9.84 0.28
N LYS A 167 11.21 -9.43 -0.64
CA LYS A 167 12.55 -8.92 -0.32
C LYS A 167 12.53 -7.38 -0.38
N PRO A 168 12.70 -6.66 0.75
CA PRO A 168 12.68 -5.21 0.73
C PRO A 168 13.95 -4.65 0.09
N ASP A 169 13.82 -3.62 -0.75
CA ASP A 169 14.97 -2.95 -1.39
C ASP A 169 15.91 -2.30 -0.37
N ASP A 170 15.33 -1.70 0.68
CA ASP A 170 16.05 -1.01 1.76
C ASP A 170 16.63 -1.95 2.84
N GLY A 171 16.39 -3.26 2.72
CA GLY A 171 16.87 -4.25 3.69
C GLY A 171 16.53 -3.94 5.15
N GLN A 172 17.54 -3.92 6.01
CA GLN A 172 17.38 -3.67 7.46
C GLN A 172 16.69 -2.33 7.75
N ALA A 173 16.91 -1.30 6.92
CA ALA A 173 16.26 0.00 7.11
C ALA A 173 14.73 -0.09 6.89
N TYR A 174 14.25 -1.01 6.05
CA TYR A 174 12.80 -1.30 5.96
C TYR A 174 12.26 -1.84 7.28
N TRP A 175 12.99 -2.77 7.91
CA TRP A 175 12.60 -3.35 9.19
C TRP A 175 12.57 -2.33 10.32
N ASP A 176 13.56 -1.43 10.37
CA ASP A 176 13.60 -0.37 11.38
C ASP A 176 12.39 0.58 11.24
N LYS A 177 12.02 0.95 9.99
CA LYS A 177 10.79 1.70 9.71
C LYS A 177 9.53 0.97 10.20
N GLN A 178 9.46 -0.36 10.07
CA GLN A 178 8.33 -1.14 10.60
C GLN A 178 8.26 -1.07 12.13
N LYS A 179 9.38 -1.24 12.83
CA LYS A 179 9.42 -1.14 14.30
C LYS A 179 8.98 0.25 14.79
N ASP A 180 9.48 1.31 14.16
CA ASP A 180 9.14 2.68 14.52
C ASP A 180 7.65 2.97 14.31
N ARG A 181 7.09 2.50 13.20
CA ARG A 181 5.66 2.65 12.92
C ARG A 181 4.79 1.98 13.97
N GLU A 182 5.17 0.77 14.40
CA GLU A 182 4.44 0.04 15.43
C GLU A 182 4.61 0.67 16.82
N ALA A 183 5.79 1.19 17.16
CA ALA A 183 6.02 1.94 18.39
C ALA A 183 5.13 3.19 18.47
N ARG A 184 5.11 4.00 17.40
CA ARG A 184 4.22 5.18 17.29
C ARG A 184 2.75 4.81 17.41
N SER A 185 2.34 3.73 16.75
CA SER A 185 0.96 3.22 16.82
C SER A 185 0.57 2.76 18.22
N LYS A 186 1.50 2.18 19.00
CA LYS A 186 1.28 1.82 20.41
C LYS A 186 1.10 3.07 21.29
N ILE A 187 1.93 4.10 21.09
CA ILE A 187 1.82 5.37 21.83
C ILE A 187 0.47 6.05 21.57
N ALA A 188 0.09 6.20 20.30
CA ALA A 188 -1.18 6.84 19.93
C ALA A 188 -2.41 6.12 20.54
N ARG A 189 -2.39 4.79 20.60
CA ARG A 189 -3.47 4.00 21.23
C ARG A 189 -3.53 4.18 22.74
N ARG A 190 -2.38 4.28 23.42
CA ARG A 190 -2.34 4.55 24.87
C ARG A 190 -2.91 5.92 25.19
N GLY A 191 -2.52 6.94 24.42
CA GLY A 191 -3.04 8.30 24.60
C GLY A 191 -4.57 8.39 24.47
N ARG A 192 -5.15 7.69 23.47
CA ARG A 192 -6.62 7.64 23.32
C ARG A 192 -7.31 6.98 24.52
N ARG A 193 -6.78 5.85 24.98
CA ARG A 193 -7.37 5.14 26.13
C ARG A 193 -7.38 6.00 27.39
N SER A 194 -6.30 6.73 27.67
CA SER A 194 -6.24 7.63 28.83
C SER A 194 -7.23 8.79 28.75
N GLN A 195 -7.65 9.19 27.55
CA GLN A 195 -8.63 10.25 27.35
C GLN A 195 -10.07 9.78 27.61
N ASP A 196 -10.37 8.52 27.29
CA ASP A 196 -11.68 7.91 27.54
C ASP A 196 -11.91 7.61 29.03
N ASP A 197 -10.84 7.43 29.83
CA ASP A 197 -10.91 7.14 31.27
C ASP A 197 -11.07 8.41 32.15
N GLU A 198 -10.90 9.62 31.58
CA GLU A 198 -11.02 10.92 32.29
C GLU A 198 -12.38 11.61 32.06
N THR A 199 -13.27 11.01 31.26
CA THR A 199 -14.64 11.50 30.98
C THR A 199 -15.70 10.61 31.59
#